data_AF-A0A0P0P3E0-F1
#
_entry.id   AF-A0A0P0P3E0-F1
#
_cell.length_a   1.000
_cell.length_b   1.000
_cell.length_c   1.000
_cell.angle_alpha   90.00
_cell.angle_beta   90.00
_cell.angle_gamma   90.00
#
_symmetry.space_group_name_H-M   'P 1'
#
loop_
_entity.id
_entity.type
_entity.pdbx_description
1 polymer ?
#
loop_
_entity_poly.entity_id
_entity_poly.type
_entity_poly.pdbx_seq_one_letter_code
_entity_poly.pdbx_strand_id
1 'polypeptide(L)'
;MPTLDSGRPLLIQGRDLRTFLQARRAQAKRPCPPGAIYCFRCKEPRVPADARAVFEASATKAGTLKAICATCGARMFRRAREATLPDILPGVAIQIMEAERHIEERPTPFMICD
;
A
#
# COMPACT_ATOMS: atom_id res chain seq x y z
N MET A 1 19.24 23.65 0.91
CA MET A 1 18.03 24.23 1.52
C MET A 1 18.51 25.18 2.61
N PRO A 2 18.20 26.49 2.52
CA PRO A 2 18.73 27.49 3.45
C PRO A 2 18.11 27.35 4.84
N THR A 3 18.91 27.57 5.89
CA THR A 3 18.41 27.71 7.26
C THR A 3 18.13 29.18 7.55
N LEU A 4 17.09 29.45 8.34
CA LEU A 4 16.70 30.80 8.75
C LEU A 4 17.64 31.36 9.82
N ASP A 5 18.25 30.47 10.60
CA ASP A 5 19.21 30.79 11.65
C ASP A 5 20.37 29.78 11.68
N SER A 6 21.39 30.10 12.47
CA SER A 6 22.48 29.19 12.85
C SER A 6 22.25 28.57 14.23
N GLY A 7 21.05 28.71 14.78
CA GLY A 7 20.64 28.24 16.11
C GLY A 7 20.19 26.78 16.11
N ARG A 8 19.98 26.23 17.31
CA ARG A 8 19.33 24.93 17.49
C ARG A 8 18.00 25.13 18.22
N PRO A 9 16.90 24.51 17.75
CA PRO A 9 16.79 23.66 16.56
C PRO A 9 16.94 24.44 15.25
N LEU A 10 17.51 23.80 14.22
CA LEU A 10 17.69 24.43 12.90
C LEU A 10 16.33 24.82 12.32
N LEU A 11 16.12 26.11 12.11
CA LEU A 11 14.89 26.59 11.49
C LEU A 11 15.04 26.61 9.98
N ILE A 12 14.06 26.04 9.28
CA ILE A 12 13.99 26.01 7.82
C ILE A 12 12.71 26.71 7.40
N GLN A 13 12.77 27.48 6.31
CA GLN A 13 11.57 28.10 5.79
C GLN A 13 10.60 27.06 5.24
N GLY A 14 9.37 27.06 5.75
CA GLY A 14 8.36 26.04 5.40
C GLY A 14 8.06 25.96 3.90
N ARG A 15 8.15 27.07 3.17
CA ARG A 15 7.97 27.10 1.70
C ARG A 15 9.08 26.32 0.97
N ASP A 16 10.32 26.49 1.40
CA ASP A 16 11.47 25.83 0.77
C ASP A 16 11.49 24.34 1.11
N LEU A 17 11.13 24.00 2.35
CA LEU A 17 10.92 22.62 2.78
C LEU A 17 9.84 21.95 1.95
N ARG A 18 8.70 22.63 1.72
CA ARG A 18 7.61 22.11 0.89
C ARG A 18 8.09 21.84 -0.54
N THR A 19 8.75 22.80 -1.17
CA THR A 19 9.28 22.66 -2.55
C THR A 19 10.27 21.50 -2.64
N PHE A 20 11.20 21.39 -1.68
CA PHE A 20 12.15 20.29 -1.61
C PHE A 20 11.44 18.93 -1.48
N LEU A 21 10.48 18.81 -0.57
CA LEU A 21 9.73 17.57 -0.37
C LEU A 21 8.89 17.21 -1.61
N GLN A 22 8.30 18.18 -2.30
CA GLN A 22 7.55 17.96 -3.54
C GLN A 22 8.47 17.44 -4.65
N ALA A 23 9.60 18.10 -4.90
CA ALA A 23 10.58 17.68 -5.90
C ALA A 23 11.11 16.26 -5.61
N ARG A 24 11.48 16.00 -4.36
CA ARG A 24 11.95 14.68 -3.93
C ARG A 24 10.88 13.60 -4.10
N ARG A 25 9.62 13.87 -3.75
CA ARG A 25 8.50 12.93 -3.93
C ARG A 25 8.22 12.68 -5.40
N ALA A 26 8.28 13.71 -6.25
CA ALA A 26 8.11 13.57 -7.70
C ALA A 26 9.20 12.68 -8.30
N GLN A 27 10.46 12.89 -7.94
CA GLN A 27 11.59 12.08 -8.40
C GLN A 27 11.52 10.63 -7.89
N ALA A 28 11.05 10.41 -6.66
CA ALA A 28 10.90 9.08 -6.06
C ALA A 28 9.62 8.36 -6.54
N LYS A 29 8.66 9.07 -7.15
CA LYS A 29 7.42 8.46 -7.63
C LYS A 29 7.75 7.41 -8.68
N ARG A 30 7.12 6.25 -8.56
CA ARG A 30 7.18 5.17 -9.55
C ARG A 30 5.75 4.84 -9.95
N PRO A 31 5.25 5.42 -11.06
CA PRO A 31 3.92 5.11 -11.57
C PRO A 31 3.79 3.61 -11.79
N CYS A 32 2.73 3.01 -11.25
CA CYS A 32 2.48 1.58 -11.37
C CYS A 32 1.54 1.36 -12.57
N PRO A 33 2.03 0.82 -13.70
CA PRO A 33 1.16 0.54 -14.84
C PRO A 33 0.16 -0.58 -14.51
N PRO A 34 -0.93 -0.69 -15.29
CA PRO A 34 -1.78 -1.89 -15.27
C PRO A 34 -0.95 -3.16 -15.42
N GLY A 35 -1.30 -4.21 -14.67
CA GLY A 35 -0.59 -5.50 -14.69
C GLY A 35 0.60 -5.57 -13.72
N ALA A 36 0.95 -4.45 -13.06
CA ALA A 36 2.01 -4.41 -12.07
C ALA A 36 1.50 -4.07 -10.65
N ILE A 37 2.28 -4.50 -9.65
CA ILE A 37 2.16 -4.09 -8.25
C ILE A 37 3.50 -3.56 -7.79
N TYR A 38 3.50 -2.50 -6.98
CA TYR A 38 4.72 -1.96 -6.41
C TYR A 38 5.35 -2.93 -5.41
N CYS A 39 6.60 -3.33 -5.67
CA CYS A 39 7.36 -4.17 -4.76
C CYS A 39 8.15 -3.30 -3.77
N PHE A 40 7.90 -3.44 -2.47
CA PHE A 40 8.63 -2.69 -1.43
C PHE A 40 10.11 -3.08 -1.33
N ARG A 41 10.47 -4.32 -1.73
CA ARG A 41 11.86 -4.79 -1.72
C ARG A 41 12.65 -4.25 -2.91
N CYS A 42 12.07 -4.29 -4.12
CA CYS A 42 12.72 -3.73 -5.32
C CYS A 42 12.59 -2.20 -5.42
N LYS A 43 11.60 -1.61 -4.73
CA LYS A 43 11.23 -0.18 -4.79
C LYS A 43 10.79 0.28 -6.19
N GLU A 44 10.09 -0.60 -6.90
CA GLU A 44 9.58 -0.36 -8.24
C GLU A 44 8.36 -1.24 -8.58
N PRO A 45 7.57 -0.88 -9.61
CA PRO A 45 6.46 -1.69 -10.11
C PRO A 45 6.98 -2.98 -10.73
N ARG A 46 6.43 -4.12 -10.30
CA ARG A 46 6.80 -5.45 -10.80
C ARG A 46 5.56 -6.26 -11.12
N VAL A 47 5.71 -7.16 -12.09
CA VAL A 47 4.67 -8.14 -12.42
C VAL A 47 4.57 -9.20 -11.33
N PRO A 48 3.35 -9.66 -11.00
CA PRO A 48 3.16 -10.85 -10.19
C PRO A 48 3.86 -12.07 -10.81
N ALA A 49 4.44 -12.93 -9.98
CA ALA A 49 4.94 -14.24 -10.37
C ALA A 49 3.79 -15.08 -10.95
N ASP A 50 4.08 -15.81 -12.03
CA ASP A 50 3.13 -16.66 -12.78
C ASP A 50 1.85 -15.93 -13.25
N ALA A 51 1.88 -14.60 -13.31
CA ALA A 51 0.69 -13.78 -13.52
C ALA A 51 -0.47 -14.18 -12.59
N ARG A 52 -0.18 -14.46 -11.32
CA ARG A 52 -1.17 -14.84 -10.30
C ARG A 52 -1.20 -13.88 -9.12
N ALA A 53 -2.40 -13.58 -8.66
CA ALA A 53 -2.64 -12.80 -7.45
C ALA A 53 -3.83 -13.35 -6.67
N VAL A 54 -3.85 -13.08 -5.36
CA VAL A 54 -4.98 -13.38 -4.47
C VAL A 54 -5.61 -12.06 -4.06
N PHE A 55 -6.93 -11.94 -4.19
CA PHE A 55 -7.69 -10.81 -3.69
C PHE A 55 -8.44 -11.22 -2.43
N GLU A 56 -8.05 -10.65 -1.30
CA GLU A 56 -8.78 -10.82 -0.05
C GLU A 56 -9.84 -9.73 0.07
N ALA A 57 -11.09 -10.11 -0.19
CA ALA A 57 -12.25 -9.24 -0.11
C ALA A 57 -12.61 -8.96 1.36
N SER A 58 -12.80 -7.69 1.70
CA SER A 58 -13.44 -7.27 2.94
C SER A 58 -14.95 -7.10 2.74
N ALA A 59 -15.70 -6.99 3.84
CA ALA A 59 -17.14 -6.77 3.83
C ALA A 59 -17.61 -5.55 3.00
N THR A 60 -16.73 -4.57 2.73
CA THR A 60 -17.08 -3.31 2.04
C THR A 60 -16.76 -3.30 0.53
N LYS A 61 -16.69 -4.46 -0.14
CA LYS A 61 -16.32 -4.60 -1.59
C LYS A 61 -14.94 -4.06 -1.97
N ALA A 62 -14.20 -3.55 -1.00
CA ALA A 62 -12.78 -3.27 -1.07
C ALA A 62 -12.00 -4.47 -0.53
N GLY A 63 -10.74 -4.60 -0.93
CA GLY A 63 -9.91 -5.71 -0.49
C GLY A 63 -8.45 -5.48 -0.75
N THR A 64 -7.64 -6.44 -0.34
CA THR A 64 -6.20 -6.42 -0.52
C THR A 64 -5.80 -7.44 -1.58
N LEU A 65 -5.23 -6.96 -2.68
CA LEU A 65 -4.50 -7.79 -3.64
C LEU A 65 -3.15 -8.16 -3.03
N LYS A 66 -2.86 -9.46 -2.99
CA LYS A 66 -1.61 -10.07 -2.59
C LYS A 66 -1.00 -10.78 -3.79
N ALA A 67 0.28 -10.58 -4.02
CA ALA A 67 1.02 -11.25 -5.07
C ALA A 67 2.45 -11.55 -4.62
N ILE A 68 3.17 -12.36 -5.38
CA ILE A 68 4.60 -12.57 -5.21
C ILE A 68 5.33 -11.82 -6.32
N CYS A 69 6.40 -11.11 -5.99
CA CYS A 69 7.23 -10.43 -6.97
C CYS A 69 8.00 -11.46 -7.82
N ALA A 70 7.83 -11.43 -9.14
CA ALA A 70 8.54 -12.33 -10.05
C ALA A 70 10.07 -12.18 -10.00
N THR A 71 10.59 -11.02 -9.58
CA THR A 71 12.03 -10.73 -9.55
C THR A 71 12.71 -11.11 -8.24
N CYS A 72 12.10 -10.80 -7.09
CA CYS A 72 12.76 -10.95 -5.78
C CYS A 72 12.04 -11.90 -4.82
N GLY A 73 10.92 -12.50 -5.23
CA GLY A 73 10.12 -13.43 -4.42
C GLY A 73 9.41 -12.79 -3.22
N ALA A 74 9.53 -11.48 -3.01
CA ALA A 74 8.87 -10.80 -1.90
C ALA A 74 7.36 -10.71 -2.14
N ARG A 75 6.59 -10.75 -1.04
CA ARG A 75 5.15 -10.46 -1.07
C ARG A 75 4.90 -8.99 -1.44
N MET A 76 3.93 -8.77 -2.31
CA MET A 76 3.48 -7.47 -2.77
C MET A 76 2.01 -7.29 -2.39
N PHE A 77 1.63 -6.06 -2.05
CA PHE A 77 0.29 -5.74 -1.56
C PHE A 77 -0.25 -4.50 -2.26
N ARG A 78 -1.53 -4.52 -2.65
CA ARG A 78 -2.25 -3.37 -3.23
C ARG A 78 -3.70 -3.36 -2.78
N ARG A 79 -4.17 -2.24 -2.23
CA ARG A 79 -5.60 -2.02 -1.98
C ARG A 79 -6.32 -1.80 -3.30
N ALA A 80 -7.44 -2.48 -3.51
CA ALA A 80 -8.28 -2.34 -4.69
C ALA A 80 -9.75 -2.56 -4.35
N ARG A 81 -10.64 -2.14 -5.24
CA ARG A 81 -12.04 -2.55 -5.23
C ARG A 81 -12.20 -3.75 -6.14
N GLU A 82 -13.07 -4.68 -5.77
CA GLU A 82 -13.31 -5.89 -6.56
C GLU A 82 -13.68 -5.57 -8.02
N ALA A 83 -14.55 -4.58 -8.22
CA ALA A 83 -14.96 -4.14 -9.56
C ALA A 83 -13.82 -3.56 -10.43
N THR A 84 -12.72 -3.11 -9.82
CA THR A 84 -11.58 -2.49 -10.53
C THR A 84 -10.44 -3.47 -10.80
N LEU A 85 -10.56 -4.72 -10.35
CA LEU A 85 -9.51 -5.73 -10.48
C LEU A 85 -9.10 -5.99 -11.93
N PRO A 86 -10.03 -6.09 -12.91
CA PRO A 86 -9.66 -6.31 -14.31
C PRO A 86 -8.82 -5.16 -14.90
N ASP A 87 -9.08 -3.93 -14.48
CA ASP A 87 -8.35 -2.74 -14.96
C ASP A 87 -6.97 -2.61 -14.31
N ILE A 88 -6.87 -3.03 -13.05
CA ILE A 88 -5.65 -2.93 -12.25
C ILE A 88 -4.63 -3.98 -12.67
N LEU A 89 -5.07 -5.20 -12.93
CA LEU A 89 -4.22 -6.34 -13.30
C LEU A 89 -4.79 -7.10 -14.51
N PRO A 90 -4.84 -6.46 -15.70
CA PRO A 90 -5.24 -7.15 -16.92
C PRO A 90 -4.31 -8.35 -17.19
N GLY A 91 -4.89 -9.49 -17.57
CA GLY A 91 -4.15 -10.70 -17.92
C GLY A 91 -3.54 -11.46 -16.73
N VAL A 92 -3.85 -11.07 -15.49
CA VAL A 92 -3.43 -11.78 -14.27
C VAL A 92 -4.61 -12.61 -13.76
N ALA A 93 -4.36 -13.88 -13.45
CA ALA A 93 -5.34 -14.74 -12.80
C ALA A 93 -5.49 -14.33 -11.32
N ILE A 94 -6.68 -13.86 -10.95
CA ILE A 94 -6.98 -13.39 -9.59
C ILE A 94 -7.89 -14.41 -8.89
N GLN A 95 -7.41 -14.96 -7.79
CA GLN A 95 -8.22 -15.80 -6.90
C GLN A 95 -8.87 -14.91 -5.85
N ILE A 96 -10.20 -14.88 -5.78
CA ILE A 96 -10.94 -14.10 -4.78
C ILE A 96 -11.17 -14.98 -3.55
N MET A 97 -10.79 -14.48 -2.39
CA MET A 97 -10.99 -15.10 -1.09
C MET A 97 -11.67 -14.12 -0.15
N GLU A 98 -12.53 -14.61 0.74
CA GLU A 98 -13.04 -13.79 1.83
C GLU A 98 -11.91 -13.56 2.85
N ALA A 99 -11.70 -12.31 3.24
CA ALA A 99 -10.75 -11.99 4.29
C ALA A 99 -11.22 -12.59 5.62
N GLU A 100 -10.26 -13.09 6.41
CA GLU A 100 -10.55 -13.55 7.78
C GLU A 100 -11.27 -12.44 8.55
N ARG A 101 -12.37 -12.82 9.22
CA ARG A 101 -13.12 -11.90 10.06
C ARG A 101 -12.17 -11.33 11.12
N HIS A 102 -12.14 -10.01 11.21
CA HIS A 102 -11.40 -9.33 12.26
C HIS A 102 -11.90 -9.82 13.62
N ILE A 103 -11.04 -9.83 14.64
CA ILE A 103 -11.46 -10.12 16.02
C ILE A 103 -12.64 -9.20 16.33
N GLU A 104 -13.82 -9.81 16.49
CA GLU A 104 -15.05 -9.14 16.89
C GLU A 104 -14.91 -8.66 18.34
N GLU A 105 -15.58 -7.56 18.66
CA GLU A 105 -15.56 -6.93 19.98
C GLU A 105 -15.90 -7.94 21.09
N ARG A 106 -15.14 -7.95 22.19
CA ARG A 106 -15.42 -8.83 23.35
C ARG A 106 -16.88 -8.62 23.78
N PRO A 107 -17.66 -9.68 24.06
CA PRO A 107 -18.92 -9.49 24.75
C PRO A 107 -18.64 -8.73 26.06
N THR A 108 -19.51 -7.77 26.35
CA THR A 108 -19.48 -6.84 27.48
C THR A 108 -18.88 -7.50 28.72
N PRO A 109 -17.89 -6.90 29.42
CA PRO A 109 -17.36 -7.50 30.62
C PRO A 109 -18.52 -7.71 31.60
N PHE A 110 -18.67 -8.96 32.05
CA PHE A 110 -19.62 -9.31 33.11
C PHE A 110 -19.07 -8.71 34.41
N MET A 111 -19.39 -7.44 34.67
CA MET A 111 -19.11 -6.82 35.98
C MET A 111 -20.05 -7.46 37.00
N ILE A 112 -19.53 -8.40 37.78
CA ILE A 112 -20.13 -8.79 39.04
C ILE A 112 -19.68 -7.74 40.05
N CYS A 113 -20.56 -6.77 40.32
CA CYS A 113 -20.40 -5.91 41.48
C CYS A 113 -21.04 -6.65 42.66
N ASP A 114 -20.22 -7.22 43.53
CA ASP A 114 -20.58 -7.60 44.90
C ASP A 114 -20.42 -6.38 45.84
#